data_AF-Q12Z84-F1
#
_entry.id   AF-Q12Z84-F1
#
_cell.length_a   1.000
_cell.length_b   1.000
_cell.length_c   1.000
_cell.angle_alpha   90.00
_cell.angle_beta   90.00
_cell.angle_gamma   90.00
#
_symmetry.space_group_name_H-M   'P 1'
#
loop_
_entity.id
_entity.type
_entity.pdbx_description
1 polymer ?
#
loop_
_entity_poly.entity_id
_entity_poly.type
_entity_poly.pdbx_seq_one_letter_code
_entity_poly.pdbx_strand_id
1 'polypeptide(L)' 'MEQSYAVGWGTLALINTGIAQSKNKKGLNWFLISLLLGPIATFILVAFKS' A
#
# COMPACT_ATOMS: atom_id res chain seq x y z
N MET A 1 23.66 -0.14 3.24
CA MET A 1 22.70 -0.78 4.17
C MET A 1 21.32 -0.64 3.54
N GLU A 2 21.11 -1.31 2.39
CA GLU A 2 20.03 -0.98 1.43
C GLU A 2 18.85 -1.97 1.48
N GLN A 3 19.04 -3.18 2.04
CA GLN A 3 18.03 -4.24 1.97
C GLN A 3 16.79 -3.99 2.84
N SER A 4 16.92 -3.22 3.92
CA SER A 4 15.77 -2.89 4.78
C SER A 4 14.73 -2.01 4.08
N TYR A 5 15.12 -1.20 3.10
CA TYR A 5 14.19 -0.33 2.37
C TYR A 5 13.28 -1.15 1.44
N ALA A 6 13.83 -2.12 0.71
CA ALA A 6 13.05 -3.00 -0.16
C ALA A 6 12.07 -3.89 0.63
N VAL A 7 12.51 -4.42 1.77
CA VAL A 7 11.65 -5.21 2.68
C VAL A 7 10.58 -4.31 3.32
N GLY A 8 10.95 -3.12 3.81
CA GLY A 8 10.03 -2.16 4.39
C GLY A 8 8.94 -1.70 3.42
N TRP A 9 9.29 -1.51 2.15
CA TRP A 9 8.35 -1.16 1.09
C TRP A 9 7.37 -2.31 0.78
N GLY A 10 7.84 -3.55 0.70
CA GLY A 10 6.99 -4.73 0.52
C GLY A 10 6.02 -4.95 1.68
N THR A 11 6.48 -4.77 2.92
CA THR A 11 5.64 -4.85 4.11
C THR A 11 4.59 -3.74 4.14
N LEU A 12 4.95 -2.50 3.80
CA LEU A 12 4.00 -1.39 3.67
C LEU A 12 2.92 -1.68 2.62
N ALA A 13 3.30 -2.24 1.47
CA ALA A 13 2.35 -2.64 0.45
C ALA A 13 1.36 -3.70 0.98
N LEU A 14 1.85 -4.72 1.70
CA LEU A 14 0.98 -5.74 2.31
C LEU A 14 0.02 -5.13 3.36
N ILE A 15 0.48 -4.24 4.24
CA ILE A 15 -0.38 -3.58 5.23
C ILE A 15 -1.46 -2.74 4.53
N ASN A 16 -1.10 -1.98 3.51
CA ASN A 16 -2.05 -1.19 2.72
C ASN A 16 -3.13 -2.07 2.05
N THR A 17 -2.78 -3.28 1.61
CA THR A 17 -3.78 -4.22 1.08
C THR A 17 -4.76 -4.72 2.12
N GLY A 18 -4.31 -4.96 3.36
CA GLY A 18 -5.18 -5.35 4.46
C GLY A 18 -6.18 -4.25 4.80
N ILE A 19 -5.72 -2.99 4.81
CA ILE A 19 -6.56 -1.81 5.05
C ILE A 19 -7.54 -1.57 3.90
N ALA A 20 -7.14 -1.81 2.65
CA ALA A 20 -8.03 -1.69 1.50
C ALA A 20 -9.11 -2.80 1.49
N GLN A 21 -8.74 -4.05 1.81
CA GLN A 21 -9.68 -5.16 1.90
C GLN A 21 -10.70 -4.97 3.02
N SER A 22 -10.29 -4.48 4.19
CA SER A 22 -11.22 -4.19 5.30
C SER A 22 -12.24 -3.10 4.98
N LYS A 23 -12.02 -2.32 3.91
CA LYS A 23 -12.92 -1.29 3.39
C LYS A 23 -13.74 -1.73 2.17
N ASN A 24 -13.82 -3.03 1.86
CA ASN A 24 -14.46 -3.57 0.64
C ASN A 24 -13.88 -2.99 -0.67
N LYS A 25 -12.66 -2.43 -0.65
CA LYS A 25 -11.96 -1.99 -1.87
C LYS A 25 -11.10 -3.16 -2.39
N LYS A 26 -10.81 -3.18 -3.69
CA LYS A 26 -10.00 -4.24 -4.31
C LYS A 26 -8.57 -4.24 -3.75
N GLY A 27 -8.28 -5.12 -2.81
CA GLY A 27 -6.98 -5.24 -2.15
C GLY A 27 -5.82 -5.39 -3.11
N LEU A 28 -5.97 -6.23 -4.14
CA LEU A 28 -4.93 -6.45 -5.15
C LEU A 28 -4.61 -5.20 -5.97
N ASN A 29 -5.60 -4.36 -6.28
CA ASN A 29 -5.33 -3.07 -6.95
C ASN A 29 -4.49 -2.17 -6.04
N TRP A 30 -4.83 -2.10 -4.76
CA TRP A 30 -4.07 -1.31 -3.78
C TRP A 30 -2.70 -1.90 -3.46
N PHE A 31 -2.52 -3.21 -3.62
CA PHE A 31 -1.21 -3.88 -3.55
C PHE A 31 -0.30 -3.37 -4.65
N LEU A 32 -0.74 -3.45 -5.90
CA LEU A 32 0.03 -3.05 -7.07
C LEU A 32 0.31 -1.56 -7.06
N ILE A 33 -0.68 -0.74 -6.68
CA ILE A 33 -0.54 0.69 -6.50
C ILE A 33 0.50 0.98 -5.40
N SER A 34 0.47 0.29 -4.25
CA SER A 34 1.46 0.50 -3.17
C SER A 34 2.83 -0.07 -3.51
N LEU A 35 2.91 -1.10 -4.33
CA LEU A 35 4.18 -1.67 -4.78
C LEU A 35 4.88 -0.73 -5.77
N LEU A 36 4.14 -0.06 -6.65
CA LEU A 36 4.68 0.92 -7.61
C LEU A 36 4.92 2.31 -7.02
N LEU A 37 3.97 2.82 -6.23
CA LEU A 37 3.98 4.21 -5.74
C LEU A 37 4.43 4.34 -4.28
N GLY A 38 4.56 3.23 -3.56
CA GLY A 38 5.06 3.21 -2.19
C GLY A 38 4.19 4.03 -1.24
N PRO A 39 4.79 4.87 -0.38
CA PRO A 39 4.06 5.71 0.59
C PRO A 39 3.03 6.65 -0.05
N ILE A 40 3.21 7.02 -1.33
CA ILE A 40 2.27 7.89 -2.06
C ILE A 40 0.93 7.17 -2.25
N ALA A 41 0.94 5.85 -2.45
CA ALA A 41 -0.27 5.05 -2.51
C ALA A 41 -1.05 5.10 -1.18
N THR A 42 -0.34 5.02 -0.05
CA THR A 42 -0.94 5.16 1.29
C THR A 42 -1.58 6.53 1.43
N PHE A 43 -0.90 7.57 0.97
CA PHE A 43 -1.40 8.93 1.05
C PHE A 43 -2.67 9.10 0.22
N ILE A 44 -2.73 8.54 -0.98
CA ILE A 44 -3.94 8.57 -1.82
C ILE A 44 -5.07 7.73 -1.21
N LEU A 45 -4.76 6.54 -0.66
CA LEU A 45 -5.71 5.66 0.03
C LEU A 45 -6.40 6.38 1.20
N VAL A 46 -5.63 7.15 1.97
CA VAL A 46 -6.10 7.82 3.18
C VAL A 46 -6.72 9.19 2.85
N ALA A 47 -6.10 9.98 1.98
CA ALA A 47 -6.54 11.35 1.66
C ALA A 47 -7.76 11.39 0.73
N PHE A 48 -7.86 10.46 -0.23
CA PHE A 48 -8.94 10.43 -1.22
C PHE A 48 -9.99 9.35 -0.92
N LYS A 49 -10.41 9.26 0.33
CA LYS A 49 -11.51 8.36 0.72
C LYS A 49 -12.87 8.98 0.35
N SER A 50 -13.40 8.59 -0.81
CA SER A 50 -14.84 8.59 -1.13
C SER A 50 -15.39 7.17 -1.31
#